data_AF-W5Q8T8-F1
#
_entry.id   AF-W5Q8T8-F1
#
_cell.length_a   1.000
_cell.length_b   1.000
_cell.length_c   1.000
_cell.angle_alpha   90.00
_cell.angle_beta   90.00
_cell.angle_gamma   90.00
#
_symmetry.space_group_name_H-M   'P 1'
#
loop_
_entity.id
_entity.type
_entity.pdbx_description
1 polymer ?
#
loop_
_entity_poly.entity_id
_entity_poly.type
_entity_poly.pdbx_seq_one_letter_code
_entity_poly.pdbx_strand_id
1 'polypeptide(L)'
;EPGVRAALPGGRTCLARKPPRPPTARELLKDVHLGLPLPGRGPTRLAVVSGHYLYYHYGCDGVDDRGWGCGYRTLQTLFSWPEGRPAGVPELGAMQAALEDMGDKPPGFRGSQSWIGCVEASLCLDHFGGPQGRLRHVTRGAGLQEELERLYSHFAGGGGPVMVGGDADAQSKALLGVCLGPGTEAYVLVLDPHCWGAPKNPSELQAAGWVGWQEVSTAFDPHSFYNLCMTSCNSEEQTCAL
;
A
#
# COMPACT_ATOMS: atom_id res chain seq x y z
N GLU A 1 14.80 41.96 -69.02
CA GLU A 1 15.90 41.92 -68.04
C GLU A 1 15.92 43.23 -67.27
N PRO A 2 16.15 43.27 -65.94
CA PRO A 2 15.95 42.28 -64.86
C PRO A 2 14.79 42.74 -63.94
N GLY A 3 14.06 41.92 -63.19
CA GLY A 3 14.52 40.99 -62.16
C GLY A 3 14.14 41.55 -60.77
N VAL A 4 12.89 41.33 -60.34
CA VAL A 4 12.49 41.54 -58.93
C VAL A 4 11.79 40.27 -58.44
N ARG A 5 12.55 39.44 -57.73
CA ARG A 5 12.03 38.33 -56.94
C ARG A 5 11.44 38.90 -55.65
N ALA A 6 10.14 38.77 -55.46
CA ALA A 6 9.51 38.99 -54.16
C ALA A 6 9.84 37.80 -53.25
N ALA A 7 10.56 38.06 -52.16
CA ALA A 7 10.82 37.08 -51.11
C ALA A 7 9.58 36.91 -50.23
N LEU A 8 9.08 35.68 -50.11
CA LEU A 8 8.06 35.32 -49.13
C LEU A 8 8.69 35.26 -47.72
N PRO A 9 8.04 35.76 -46.66
CA PRO A 9 8.58 35.69 -45.32
C PRO A 9 8.52 34.25 -44.81
N GLY A 10 9.64 33.78 -44.27
CA GLY A 10 9.79 32.45 -43.69
C GLY A 10 8.78 32.22 -42.57
N GLY A 11 7.91 31.24 -42.76
CA GLY A 11 7.05 30.69 -41.71
C GLY A 11 7.94 30.09 -40.62
N ARG A 12 8.06 30.78 -39.49
CA ARG A 12 8.54 30.16 -38.26
C ARG A 12 7.50 29.13 -37.86
N THR A 13 7.80 27.86 -38.08
CA THR A 13 7.07 26.75 -37.45
C THR A 13 7.22 26.91 -35.95
N CYS A 14 6.20 27.48 -35.30
CA CYS A 14 6.02 27.35 -33.88
C CYS A 14 5.84 25.85 -33.59
N LEU A 15 6.93 25.19 -33.17
CA LEU A 15 6.84 23.88 -32.54
C LEU A 15 5.96 24.09 -31.31
N ALA A 16 4.70 23.66 -31.40
CA ALA A 16 3.81 23.61 -30.26
C ALA A 16 4.54 22.84 -29.16
N ARG A 17 4.93 23.54 -28.09
CA ARG A 17 5.44 22.89 -26.89
C ARG A 17 4.32 21.95 -26.46
N LYS A 18 4.60 20.64 -26.49
CA LYS A 18 3.72 19.65 -25.87
C LYS A 18 3.37 20.17 -24.47
N PRO A 19 2.10 20.12 -24.06
CA PRO A 19 1.75 20.45 -22.69
C PRO A 19 2.65 19.62 -21.76
N PRO A 20 3.12 20.18 -20.63
CA PRO A 20 3.87 19.41 -19.67
C PRO A 20 3.03 18.18 -19.31
N ARG A 21 3.63 16.99 -19.45
CA ARG A 21 3.02 15.74 -18.99
C ARG A 21 2.63 15.97 -17.51
N PRO A 22 1.42 15.58 -17.07
CA PRO A 22 1.14 15.53 -15.64
C PRO A 22 2.26 14.70 -14.99
N PRO A 23 2.70 15.06 -13.76
CA PRO A 23 3.79 14.37 -13.10
C PRO A 23 3.47 12.88 -13.12
N THR A 24 4.23 12.13 -13.92
CA THR A 24 4.19 10.68 -13.89
C THR A 24 4.46 10.31 -12.44
N ALA A 25 3.60 9.49 -11.83
CA ALA A 25 3.89 8.85 -10.56
C ALA A 25 5.37 8.48 -10.59
N ARG A 26 6.16 9.06 -9.68
CA ARG A 26 7.56 8.66 -9.53
C ARG A 26 7.56 7.14 -9.49
N GLU A 27 8.45 6.48 -10.25
CA GLU A 27 8.45 5.01 -10.37
C GLU A 27 8.45 4.40 -8.97
N LEU A 28 7.27 4.00 -8.50
CA LEU A 28 7.10 3.44 -7.17
C LEU A 28 7.86 2.12 -7.15
N LEU A 29 8.56 1.87 -6.06
CA LEU A 29 9.32 0.65 -5.93
C LEU A 29 8.36 -0.54 -5.79
N LYS A 30 8.65 -1.59 -6.55
CA LYS A 30 7.85 -2.82 -6.60
C LYS A 30 8.48 -3.89 -5.72
N ASP A 31 7.65 -4.67 -5.02
CA ASP A 31 8.04 -5.85 -4.24
C ASP A 31 9.29 -5.63 -3.36
N VAL A 32 9.29 -4.51 -2.62
CA VAL A 32 10.46 -4.02 -1.87
C VAL A 32 10.95 -4.97 -0.77
N HIS A 33 10.18 -5.99 -0.42
CA HIS A 33 10.58 -7.03 0.52
C HIS A 33 11.54 -8.08 -0.07
N LEU A 34 11.64 -8.17 -1.39
CA LEU A 34 12.49 -9.17 -2.03
C LEU A 34 13.97 -8.94 -1.70
N GLY A 35 14.66 -10.02 -1.37
CA GLY A 35 16.08 -10.00 -0.98
C GLY A 35 16.34 -9.78 0.51
N LEU A 36 15.29 -9.54 1.32
CA LEU A 36 15.45 -9.52 2.77
C LEU A 36 15.92 -10.88 3.31
N PRO A 37 16.87 -10.91 4.25
CA PRO A 37 17.23 -12.13 4.94
C PRO A 37 16.06 -12.64 5.79
N LEU A 38 15.93 -13.95 5.94
CA LEU A 38 14.96 -14.55 6.85
C LEU A 38 15.31 -14.21 8.30
N PRO A 39 14.32 -13.99 9.18
CA PRO A 39 14.57 -13.67 10.57
C PRO A 39 14.93 -14.93 11.38
N GLY A 40 15.60 -14.72 12.52
CA GLY A 40 15.92 -15.78 13.48
C GLY A 40 16.94 -16.80 12.96
N ARG A 41 16.87 -18.03 13.49
CA ARG A 41 17.78 -19.15 13.14
C ARG A 41 17.34 -19.96 11.92
N GLY A 42 16.28 -19.53 11.25
CA GLY A 42 15.64 -20.20 10.11
C GLY A 42 14.18 -20.58 10.40
N PRO A 43 13.24 -20.38 9.44
CA PRO A 43 11.83 -20.66 9.65
C PRO A 43 11.52 -22.15 9.71
N THR A 44 10.62 -22.54 10.62
CA THR A 44 9.89 -23.82 10.51
C THR A 44 8.76 -23.68 9.48
N ARG A 45 8.10 -22.52 9.47
CA ARG A 45 7.01 -22.20 8.54
C ARG A 45 7.15 -20.75 8.08
N LEU A 46 7.06 -20.54 6.78
CA LEU A 46 7.12 -19.22 6.14
C LEU A 46 5.96 -19.10 5.17
N ALA A 47 5.24 -17.98 5.23
CA ALA A 47 4.26 -17.60 4.23
C ALA A 47 4.40 -16.10 3.97
N VAL A 48 4.60 -15.74 2.71
CA VAL A 48 4.73 -14.36 2.26
C VAL A 48 3.71 -14.10 1.17
N VAL A 49 3.37 -12.83 0.99
CA VAL A 49 2.45 -12.36 -0.05
C VAL A 49 2.82 -12.95 -1.41
N SER A 50 1.82 -13.43 -2.13
CA SER A 50 1.95 -13.86 -3.51
C SER A 50 1.53 -12.75 -4.47
N GLY A 51 1.95 -12.81 -5.73
CA GLY A 51 1.73 -11.70 -6.67
C GLY A 51 2.63 -10.51 -6.36
N HIS A 52 2.19 -9.33 -6.76
CA HIS A 52 3.01 -8.13 -6.76
C HIS A 52 2.30 -6.93 -6.16
N TYR A 53 3.06 -5.99 -5.60
CA TYR A 53 2.53 -4.73 -5.08
C TYR A 53 3.54 -3.58 -5.29
N LEU A 54 3.03 -2.35 -5.22
CA LEU A 54 3.83 -1.12 -5.22
C LEU A 54 3.91 -0.53 -3.82
N TYR A 55 5.08 0.02 -3.49
CA TYR A 55 5.30 0.69 -2.22
C TYR A 55 4.80 2.13 -2.26
N TYR A 56 3.58 2.35 -1.77
CA TYR A 56 3.04 3.69 -1.52
C TYR A 56 3.46 4.16 -0.12
N HIS A 57 3.95 5.39 -0.04
CA HIS A 57 4.47 6.01 1.17
C HIS A 57 4.20 7.51 1.18
N TYR A 58 4.49 8.21 2.28
CA TYR A 58 4.25 9.65 2.38
C TYR A 58 4.89 10.44 1.23
N GLY A 59 4.11 11.36 0.65
CA GLY A 59 4.58 12.27 -0.40
C GLY A 59 4.85 11.64 -1.76
N CYS A 60 4.57 10.36 -1.96
CA CYS A 60 4.98 9.65 -3.19
C CYS A 60 4.30 10.18 -4.46
N ASP A 61 3.11 10.78 -4.34
CA ASP A 61 2.34 11.44 -5.40
C ASP A 61 2.37 12.98 -5.35
N GLY A 62 3.21 13.55 -4.48
CA GLY A 62 3.37 15.00 -4.32
C GLY A 62 2.43 15.65 -3.29
N VAL A 63 1.50 14.91 -2.70
CA VAL A 63 0.70 15.39 -1.57
C VAL A 63 1.50 15.28 -0.27
N ASP A 64 1.63 16.37 0.48
CA ASP A 64 2.23 16.31 1.82
C ASP A 64 1.23 15.74 2.84
N ASP A 65 1.23 14.42 2.96
CA ASP A 65 0.32 13.67 3.81
C ASP A 65 0.96 13.15 5.11
N ARG A 66 2.11 13.73 5.50
CA ARG A 66 2.81 13.36 6.73
C ARG A 66 1.91 13.57 7.95
N GLY A 67 1.83 12.55 8.79
CA GLY A 67 1.10 12.60 10.07
C GLY A 67 -0.39 12.26 9.99
N TRP A 68 -0.94 12.06 8.78
CA TRP A 68 -2.36 11.71 8.61
C TRP A 68 -2.62 10.72 7.46
N GLY A 69 -1.69 10.60 6.52
CA GLY A 69 -1.84 9.86 5.28
C GLY A 69 -1.59 8.36 5.34
N CYS A 70 -1.04 7.83 6.44
CA CYS A 70 -0.49 6.46 6.47
C CYS A 70 -1.54 5.41 6.11
N GLY A 71 -2.78 5.55 6.59
CA GLY A 71 -3.89 4.66 6.24
C GLY A 71 -4.19 4.65 4.73
N TYR A 72 -4.14 5.81 4.09
CA TYR A 72 -4.33 5.93 2.63
C TYR A 72 -3.18 5.30 1.85
N ARG A 73 -1.94 5.49 2.29
CA ARG A 73 -0.75 4.90 1.63
C ARG A 73 -0.72 3.38 1.74
N THR A 74 -1.07 2.86 2.91
CA THR A 74 -1.28 1.41 3.09
C THR A 74 -2.38 0.92 2.15
N LEU A 75 -3.52 1.61 2.09
CA LEU A 75 -4.62 1.26 1.19
C LEU A 75 -4.24 1.31 -0.29
N GLN A 76 -3.47 2.31 -0.73
CA GLN A 76 -2.95 2.36 -2.10
C GLN A 76 -2.03 1.16 -2.42
N THR A 77 -1.22 0.72 -1.45
CA THR A 77 -0.44 -0.52 -1.57
C THR A 77 -1.36 -1.73 -1.75
N LEU A 78 -2.44 -1.83 -0.98
CA LEU A 78 -3.45 -2.89 -1.12
C LEU A 78 -4.11 -2.87 -2.51
N PHE A 79 -4.50 -1.70 -3.03
CA PHE A 79 -5.07 -1.56 -4.37
C PHE A 79 -4.11 -1.95 -5.50
N SER A 80 -2.81 -1.76 -5.30
CA SER A 80 -1.82 -2.10 -6.33
C SER A 80 -1.62 -3.60 -6.51
N TRP A 81 -2.11 -4.42 -5.57
CA TRP A 81 -2.05 -5.88 -5.59
C TRP A 81 -3.30 -6.45 -6.30
N PRO A 82 -3.18 -7.55 -7.08
CA PRO A 82 -2.04 -8.46 -7.21
C PRO A 82 -1.04 -8.15 -8.33
N GLU A 83 -1.28 -7.17 -9.20
CA GLU A 83 -0.43 -6.98 -10.39
C GLU A 83 0.82 -6.12 -10.13
N GLY A 84 0.82 -5.35 -9.05
CA GLY A 84 1.84 -4.37 -8.73
C GLY A 84 1.93 -3.29 -9.81
N ARG A 85 0.78 -2.67 -10.11
CA ARG A 85 0.64 -1.59 -11.09
C ARG A 85 -0.11 -0.39 -10.49
N PRO A 86 0.16 0.84 -10.96
CA PRO A 86 -0.52 2.03 -10.44
C PRO A 86 -1.93 2.20 -11.04
N ALA A 87 -2.24 1.52 -12.15
CA ALA A 87 -3.55 1.59 -12.77
C ALA A 87 -4.62 1.03 -11.83
N GLY A 88 -5.68 1.80 -11.58
CA GLY A 88 -6.76 1.43 -10.66
C GLY A 88 -6.54 1.84 -9.20
N VAL A 89 -5.35 2.34 -8.84
CA VAL A 89 -5.09 2.84 -7.49
C VAL A 89 -5.70 4.25 -7.32
N PRO A 90 -6.64 4.47 -6.39
CA PRO A 90 -7.25 5.79 -6.21
C PRO A 90 -6.26 6.79 -5.60
N GLU A 91 -6.48 8.08 -5.88
CA GLU A 91 -5.81 9.18 -5.17
C GLU A 91 -6.47 9.40 -3.79
N LEU A 92 -5.73 9.98 -2.84
CA LEU A 92 -6.24 10.29 -1.49
C LEU A 92 -7.57 11.07 -1.53
N GLY A 93 -7.64 12.10 -2.37
CA GLY A 93 -8.85 12.92 -2.52
C GLY A 93 -10.05 12.13 -3.07
N ALA A 94 -9.81 11.14 -3.94
CA ALA A 94 -10.85 10.25 -4.44
C ALA A 94 -11.37 9.31 -3.34
N MET A 95 -10.47 8.77 -2.51
CA MET A 95 -10.87 7.95 -1.36
C MET A 95 -11.71 8.75 -0.36
N GLN A 96 -11.30 9.97 -0.03
CA GLN A 96 -12.07 10.84 0.85
C GLN A 96 -13.44 11.20 0.25
N ALA A 97 -13.48 11.47 -1.06
CA ALA A 97 -14.72 11.72 -1.77
C ALA A 97 -15.68 10.54 -1.68
N ALA A 98 -15.20 9.31 -1.93
CA ALA A 98 -16.00 8.11 -1.82
C ALA A 98 -16.54 7.88 -0.40
N LEU A 99 -15.73 8.12 0.64
CA LEU A 99 -16.16 7.97 2.03
C LEU A 99 -17.26 8.98 2.41
N GLU A 100 -17.22 10.21 1.90
CA GLU A 100 -18.34 11.15 2.03
C GLU A 100 -19.56 10.70 1.23
N ASP A 101 -19.37 10.31 -0.03
CA ASP A 101 -20.45 9.95 -0.95
C ASP A 101 -21.22 8.70 -0.46
N MET A 102 -20.53 7.78 0.23
CA MET A 102 -21.12 6.61 0.91
C MET A 102 -21.81 6.96 2.24
N GLY A 103 -21.61 8.17 2.77
CA GLY A 103 -22.15 8.59 4.06
C GLY A 103 -21.41 8.02 5.29
N ASP A 104 -20.24 7.40 5.09
CA ASP A 104 -19.38 6.95 6.20
C ASP A 104 -18.74 8.15 6.93
N LYS A 105 -18.36 9.18 6.16
CA LYS A 105 -17.78 10.41 6.68
C LYS A 105 -18.69 11.63 6.45
N PRO A 106 -18.67 12.62 7.37
CA PRO A 106 -19.49 13.81 7.25
C PRO A 106 -19.00 14.74 6.12
N PRO A 107 -19.85 15.65 5.62
CA PRO A 107 -19.43 16.68 4.68
C PRO A 107 -18.25 17.52 5.24
N GLY A 108 -17.22 17.73 4.41
CA GLY A 108 -15.99 18.42 4.79
C GLY A 108 -14.82 17.50 5.11
N PHE A 109 -15.01 16.18 5.05
CA PHE A 109 -13.95 15.18 5.11
C PHE A 109 -13.09 15.18 3.84
N ARG A 110 -13.68 15.42 2.66
CA ARG A 110 -12.98 15.57 1.38
C ARG A 110 -12.10 16.82 1.41
N GLY A 111 -10.81 16.64 1.14
CA GLY A 111 -9.79 17.68 1.26
C GLY A 111 -9.31 17.93 2.69
N SER A 112 -9.81 17.19 3.68
CA SER A 112 -9.30 17.26 5.06
C SER A 112 -7.97 16.52 5.21
N GLN A 113 -7.32 16.73 6.35
CA GLN A 113 -6.14 15.97 6.79
C GLN A 113 -6.51 14.90 7.83
N SER A 114 -7.71 14.33 7.73
CA SER A 114 -8.16 13.27 8.64
C SER A 114 -7.60 11.91 8.21
N TRP A 115 -7.20 11.10 9.19
CA TRP A 115 -6.73 9.74 8.99
C TRP A 115 -7.90 8.78 8.70
N ILE A 116 -7.57 7.61 8.13
CA ILE A 116 -8.50 6.48 7.91
C ILE A 116 -7.91 5.19 8.47
N GLY A 117 -8.77 4.23 8.83
CA GLY A 117 -8.39 2.93 9.34
C GLY A 117 -8.81 1.78 8.44
N CYS A 118 -8.79 0.56 9.00
CA CYS A 118 -9.11 -0.66 8.26
C CYS A 118 -10.56 -0.68 7.77
N VAL A 119 -11.50 -0.10 8.54
CA VAL A 119 -12.93 -0.05 8.18
C VAL A 119 -13.10 0.76 6.90
N GLU A 120 -12.62 2.01 6.89
CA GLU A 120 -12.67 2.86 5.71
C GLU A 120 -11.92 2.25 4.53
N ALA A 121 -10.81 1.56 4.78
CA ALA A 121 -10.07 0.83 3.76
C ALA A 121 -10.91 -0.27 3.10
N SER A 122 -11.63 -1.08 3.88
CA SER A 122 -12.54 -2.09 3.31
C SER A 122 -13.66 -1.46 2.49
N LEU A 123 -14.24 -0.35 2.95
CA LEU A 123 -15.28 0.37 2.20
C LEU A 123 -14.75 0.92 0.88
N CYS A 124 -13.53 1.48 0.87
CA CYS A 124 -12.91 1.97 -0.35
C CYS A 124 -12.59 0.83 -1.32
N LEU A 125 -12.02 -0.28 -0.83
CA LEU A 125 -11.74 -1.47 -1.66
C LEU A 125 -13.01 -1.94 -2.38
N ASP A 126 -14.12 -2.06 -1.65
CA ASP A 126 -15.41 -2.46 -2.24
C ASP A 126 -15.94 -1.39 -3.22
N HIS A 127 -15.87 -0.10 -2.86
CA HIS A 127 -16.37 1.01 -3.68
C HIS A 127 -15.66 1.14 -5.03
N PHE A 128 -14.34 1.00 -5.05
CA PHE A 128 -13.52 1.17 -6.25
C PHE A 128 -13.29 -0.13 -7.02
N GLY A 129 -13.86 -1.26 -6.58
CA GLY A 129 -13.65 -2.57 -7.21
C GLY A 129 -12.22 -3.09 -7.08
N GLY A 130 -11.57 -2.80 -5.95
CA GLY A 130 -10.26 -3.36 -5.60
C GLY A 130 -10.36 -4.82 -5.11
N PRO A 131 -9.25 -5.35 -4.56
CA PRO A 131 -9.25 -6.64 -3.87
C PRO A 131 -10.27 -6.70 -2.73
N GLN A 132 -10.89 -7.87 -2.52
CA GLN A 132 -11.82 -8.07 -1.41
C GLN A 132 -11.13 -7.82 -0.06
N GLY A 133 -11.62 -6.85 0.72
CA GLY A 133 -11.10 -6.50 2.03
C GLY A 133 -11.88 -7.12 3.19
N ARG A 134 -11.36 -8.18 3.82
CA ARG A 134 -12.01 -8.81 4.98
C ARG A 134 -11.49 -8.23 6.30
N LEU A 135 -12.39 -7.65 7.07
CA LEU A 135 -12.07 -7.12 8.39
C LEU A 135 -11.92 -8.21 9.45
N ARG A 136 -10.92 -8.04 10.32
CA ARG A 136 -10.72 -8.80 11.56
C ARG A 136 -10.34 -7.88 12.70
N HIS A 137 -10.93 -8.12 13.86
CA HIS A 137 -10.63 -7.40 15.08
C HIS A 137 -9.86 -8.33 16.03
N VAL A 138 -8.68 -7.89 16.44
CA VAL A 138 -7.82 -8.54 17.41
C VAL A 138 -7.98 -7.80 18.73
N THR A 139 -8.58 -8.46 19.71
CA THR A 139 -8.87 -7.88 21.02
C THR A 139 -7.62 -7.80 21.88
N ARG A 140 -7.57 -6.78 22.75
CA ARG A 140 -6.50 -6.59 23.75
C ARG A 140 -6.31 -7.85 24.58
N GLY A 141 -5.06 -8.28 24.77
CA GLY A 141 -4.72 -9.41 25.62
C GLY A 141 -5.19 -10.80 25.15
N ALA A 142 -5.78 -10.93 23.96
CA ALA A 142 -6.24 -12.23 23.43
C ALA A 142 -5.09 -13.18 23.02
N GLY A 143 -3.87 -12.67 22.97
CA GLY A 143 -2.73 -13.37 22.40
C GLY A 143 -2.76 -13.36 20.87
N LEU A 144 -1.58 -13.38 20.25
CA LEU A 144 -1.44 -13.25 18.79
C LEU A 144 -1.31 -14.59 18.07
N GLN A 145 -1.26 -15.71 18.81
CA GLN A 145 -0.96 -17.02 18.23
C GLN A 145 -2.01 -17.47 17.21
N GLU A 146 -3.31 -17.36 17.53
CA GLU A 146 -4.37 -17.72 16.57
C GLU A 146 -4.34 -16.82 15.35
N GLU A 147 -4.07 -15.53 15.54
CA GLU A 147 -3.97 -14.56 14.45
C GLU A 147 -2.76 -14.83 13.56
N LEU A 148 -1.64 -15.31 14.11
CA LEU A 148 -0.48 -15.75 13.34
C LEU A 148 -0.79 -16.97 12.46
N GLU A 149 -1.55 -17.94 12.98
CA GLU A 149 -1.98 -19.10 12.18
C GLU A 149 -2.96 -18.70 11.05
N ARG A 150 -3.84 -17.72 11.33
CA ARG A 150 -4.73 -17.13 10.31
C ARG A 150 -3.94 -16.37 9.26
N LEU A 151 -2.99 -15.54 9.65
CA LEU A 151 -2.11 -14.81 8.73
C LEU A 151 -1.28 -15.78 7.89
N TYR A 152 -0.77 -16.86 8.50
CA TYR A 152 -0.08 -17.91 7.76
C TYR A 152 -0.99 -18.51 6.69
N SER A 153 -2.19 -18.93 7.08
CA SER A 153 -3.16 -19.54 6.16
C SER A 153 -3.60 -18.58 5.06
N HIS A 154 -3.72 -17.28 5.37
CA HIS A 154 -4.02 -16.22 4.43
C HIS A 154 -2.95 -16.11 3.35
N PHE A 155 -1.69 -15.90 3.73
CA PHE A 155 -0.60 -15.75 2.75
C PHE A 155 -0.34 -17.06 2.01
N ALA A 156 -0.35 -18.22 2.70
CA ALA A 156 -0.17 -19.52 2.06
C ALA A 156 -1.31 -19.86 1.08
N GLY A 157 -2.51 -19.33 1.32
CA GLY A 157 -3.68 -19.46 0.44
C GLY A 157 -3.71 -18.45 -0.71
N GLY A 158 -2.65 -17.67 -0.93
CA GLY A 158 -2.59 -16.67 -2.00
C GLY A 158 -3.17 -15.31 -1.64
N GLY A 159 -3.38 -15.03 -0.35
CA GLY A 159 -3.82 -13.73 0.13
C GLY A 159 -2.80 -12.61 -0.12
N GLY A 160 -3.32 -11.40 -0.26
CA GLY A 160 -2.56 -10.18 -0.52
C GLY A 160 -2.07 -9.48 0.75
N PRO A 161 -1.49 -8.26 0.62
CA PRO A 161 -1.07 -7.44 1.75
C PRO A 161 -2.20 -7.20 2.76
N VAL A 162 -1.87 -7.22 4.05
CA VAL A 162 -2.85 -7.02 5.13
C VAL A 162 -2.61 -5.66 5.77
N MET A 163 -3.56 -4.74 5.65
CA MET A 163 -3.49 -3.48 6.40
C MET A 163 -3.71 -3.75 7.89
N VAL A 164 -2.91 -3.09 8.73
CA VAL A 164 -3.06 -3.06 10.19
C VAL A 164 -3.31 -1.62 10.62
N GLY A 165 -4.26 -1.44 11.54
CA GLY A 165 -4.41 -0.20 12.30
C GLY A 165 -4.80 -0.53 13.74
N GLY A 166 -4.13 0.08 14.72
CA GLY A 166 -4.46 -0.03 16.13
C GLY A 166 -4.90 1.30 16.74
N ASP A 167 -5.17 1.28 18.03
CA ASP A 167 -5.59 2.45 18.81
C ASP A 167 -4.46 3.21 19.49
N ALA A 168 -3.38 2.51 19.84
CA ALA A 168 -2.22 3.12 20.47
C ALA A 168 -1.19 3.63 19.45
N ASP A 169 -1.16 3.01 18.26
CA ASP A 169 -0.34 3.43 17.13
C ASP A 169 -1.24 4.06 16.07
N ALA A 170 -1.32 5.41 16.05
CA ALA A 170 -1.91 6.15 14.93
C ALA A 170 -1.06 6.01 13.64
N GLN A 171 -0.53 4.82 13.40
CA GLN A 171 0.43 4.45 12.39
C GLN A 171 -0.07 3.18 11.71
N SER A 172 -0.70 3.34 10.55
CA SER A 172 -1.01 2.20 9.71
C SER A 172 0.26 1.59 9.15
N LYS A 173 0.25 0.26 9.00
CA LYS A 173 1.29 -0.53 8.33
C LYS A 173 0.66 -1.66 7.51
N ALA A 174 1.38 -2.18 6.53
CA ALA A 174 0.99 -3.43 5.86
C ALA A 174 1.82 -4.60 6.39
N LEU A 175 1.19 -5.76 6.55
CA LEU A 175 1.89 -7.03 6.68
C LEU A 175 1.96 -7.69 5.31
N LEU A 176 3.13 -8.23 5.01
CA LEU A 176 3.42 -8.93 3.75
C LEU A 176 3.76 -10.40 3.96
N GLY A 177 3.77 -10.88 5.21
CA GLY A 177 4.13 -12.25 5.49
C GLY A 177 4.32 -12.54 6.97
N VAL A 178 4.42 -13.83 7.27
CA VAL A 178 4.69 -14.37 8.60
C VAL A 178 5.77 -15.44 8.53
N CYS A 179 6.60 -15.49 9.57
CA CYS A 179 7.66 -16.46 9.74
C CYS A 179 7.57 -17.02 11.16
N LEU A 180 7.32 -18.33 11.27
CA LEU A 180 7.17 -19.04 12.54
C LEU A 180 8.37 -19.97 12.73
N GLY A 181 9.09 -19.79 13.84
CA GLY A 181 10.27 -20.57 14.22
C GLY A 181 9.93 -21.87 14.96
N PRO A 182 10.94 -22.67 15.35
CA PRO A 182 10.78 -23.97 16.00
C PRO A 182 10.33 -23.93 17.48
N GLY A 183 9.73 -22.82 17.92
CA GLY A 183 9.25 -22.62 19.28
C GLY A 183 8.20 -21.52 19.33
N THR A 184 8.36 -20.55 20.24
CA THR A 184 7.49 -19.37 20.33
C THR A 184 7.98 -18.19 19.47
N GLU A 185 9.08 -18.36 18.74
CA GLU A 185 9.63 -17.34 17.85
C GLU A 185 8.65 -17.10 16.69
N ALA A 186 8.14 -15.88 16.58
CA ALA A 186 7.26 -15.47 15.51
C ALA A 186 7.62 -14.07 15.03
N TYR A 187 7.65 -13.92 13.71
CA TYR A 187 7.98 -12.67 13.03
C TYR A 187 6.93 -12.36 11.99
N VAL A 188 6.67 -11.07 11.82
CA VAL A 188 5.85 -10.53 10.73
C VAL A 188 6.69 -9.65 9.83
N LEU A 189 6.44 -9.74 8.52
CA LEU A 189 7.09 -8.88 7.54
C LEU A 189 6.29 -7.59 7.41
N VAL A 190 6.83 -6.50 7.93
CA VAL A 190 6.17 -5.20 7.98
C VAL A 190 6.63 -4.34 6.82
N LEU A 191 5.68 -3.63 6.21
CA LEU A 191 5.90 -2.56 5.26
C LEU A 191 5.34 -1.27 5.85
N ASP A 192 6.22 -0.33 6.13
CA ASP A 192 5.92 0.93 6.79
C ASP A 192 5.72 2.05 5.75
N PRO A 193 4.53 2.66 5.65
CA PRO A 193 4.25 3.74 4.70
C PRO A 193 4.82 5.11 5.13
N HIS A 194 5.44 5.23 6.30
CA HIS A 194 5.88 6.52 6.85
C HIS A 194 7.18 7.05 6.23
N CYS A 195 7.79 6.32 5.29
CA CYS A 195 8.96 6.79 4.57
C CYS A 195 8.65 8.12 3.86
N TRP A 196 9.46 9.13 4.17
CA TRP A 196 9.44 10.41 3.47
C TRP A 196 10.71 10.58 2.65
N GLY A 197 10.54 10.92 1.37
CA GLY A 197 11.64 11.14 0.45
C GLY A 197 11.44 10.45 -0.88
N ALA A 198 12.53 10.17 -1.58
CA ALA A 198 12.53 9.45 -2.84
C ALA A 198 13.48 8.25 -2.71
N PRO A 199 13.03 7.13 -2.09
CA PRO A 199 13.84 5.93 -2.00
C PRO A 199 14.19 5.45 -3.40
N LYS A 200 15.47 5.16 -3.66
CA LYS A 200 15.94 4.87 -5.04
C LYS A 200 15.85 3.39 -5.40
N ASN A 201 15.89 2.52 -4.41
CA ASN A 201 15.90 1.08 -4.59
C ASN A 201 15.42 0.37 -3.31
N PRO A 202 15.02 -0.91 -3.40
CA PRO A 202 14.60 -1.70 -2.24
C PRO A 202 15.65 -1.77 -1.13
N SER A 203 16.95 -1.84 -1.45
CA SER A 203 18.01 -1.98 -0.44
C SER A 203 18.10 -0.77 0.50
N GLU A 204 17.85 0.44 0.00
CA GLU A 204 17.76 1.65 0.85
C GLU A 204 16.59 1.54 1.85
N LEU A 205 15.44 1.02 1.42
CA LEU A 205 14.28 0.82 2.30
C LEU A 205 14.54 -0.25 3.35
N GLN A 206 15.17 -1.36 2.94
CA GLN A 206 15.51 -2.48 3.81
C GLN A 206 16.54 -2.05 4.86
N ALA A 207 17.60 -1.35 4.46
CA ALA A 207 18.64 -0.87 5.36
C ALA A 207 18.12 0.16 6.38
N ALA A 208 17.13 0.98 5.99
CA ALA A 208 16.49 1.95 6.86
C ALA A 208 15.34 1.36 7.72
N GLY A 209 14.96 0.10 7.51
CA GLY A 209 13.90 -0.57 8.27
C GLY A 209 12.47 -0.23 7.84
N TRP A 210 12.28 0.44 6.70
CA TRP A 210 10.94 0.74 6.15
C TRP A 210 10.21 -0.51 5.64
N VAL A 211 10.98 -1.55 5.31
CA VAL A 211 10.46 -2.90 5.06
C VAL A 211 11.37 -3.89 5.73
N GLY A 212 10.81 -4.81 6.51
CA GLY A 212 11.63 -5.73 7.29
C GLY A 212 10.84 -6.70 8.15
N TRP A 213 11.50 -7.79 8.53
CA TRP A 213 10.97 -8.72 9.52
C TRP A 213 11.07 -8.11 10.92
N GLN A 214 9.96 -8.11 11.64
CA GLN A 214 9.89 -7.67 13.03
C GLN A 214 9.36 -8.82 13.88
N GLU A 215 9.91 -8.96 15.09
CA GLU A 215 9.33 -9.89 16.07
C GLU A 215 7.92 -9.43 16.41
N VAL A 216 6.99 -10.38 16.56
CA VAL A 216 5.58 -10.08 16.81
C VAL A 216 5.38 -9.20 18.05
N SER A 217 6.17 -9.43 19.10
CA SER A 217 6.19 -8.64 20.34
C SER A 217 6.59 -7.17 20.14
N THR A 218 7.33 -6.87 19.07
CA THR A 218 7.72 -5.51 18.68
C THR A 218 6.69 -4.89 17.74
N ALA A 219 6.13 -5.69 16.83
CA ALA A 219 5.16 -5.22 15.84
C ALA A 219 3.76 -4.97 16.41
N PHE A 220 3.42 -5.61 17.54
CA PHE A 220 2.11 -5.53 18.20
C PHE A 220 2.28 -5.39 19.71
N ASP A 221 1.75 -4.32 20.27
CA ASP A 221 1.63 -4.13 21.72
C ASP A 221 0.51 -5.02 22.28
N PRO A 222 0.81 -5.92 23.23
CA PRO A 222 -0.20 -6.82 23.82
C PRO A 222 -1.33 -6.09 24.57
N HIS A 223 -1.15 -4.81 24.93
CA HIS A 223 -2.16 -3.99 25.61
C HIS A 223 -3.05 -3.19 24.67
N SER A 224 -2.79 -3.23 23.37
CA SER A 224 -3.51 -2.51 22.32
C SER A 224 -4.48 -3.44 21.57
N PHE A 225 -5.46 -2.86 20.89
CA PHE A 225 -6.27 -3.62 19.94
C PHE A 225 -5.81 -3.33 18.52
N TYR A 226 -6.07 -4.28 17.62
CA TYR A 226 -5.75 -4.12 16.21
C TYR A 226 -6.93 -4.49 15.34
N ASN A 227 -7.17 -3.70 14.31
CA ASN A 227 -7.97 -4.11 13.18
C ASN A 227 -7.04 -4.51 12.04
N LEU A 228 -7.41 -5.58 11.36
CA LEU A 228 -6.76 -6.08 10.16
C LEU A 228 -7.74 -5.98 8.99
N CYS A 229 -7.30 -5.48 7.85
CA CYS A 229 -8.01 -5.61 6.58
C CYS A 229 -7.22 -6.58 5.70
N MET A 230 -7.72 -7.81 5.58
CA MET A 230 -7.06 -8.91 4.86
C MET A 230 -7.53 -8.94 3.41
N THR A 231 -6.61 -8.78 2.45
CA THR A 231 -6.97 -8.72 1.02
C THR A 231 -6.92 -10.09 0.33
N SER A 232 -7.91 -10.39 -0.50
CA SER A 232 -7.91 -11.57 -1.38
C SER A 232 -8.39 -11.20 -2.78
N CYS A 233 -7.99 -11.96 -3.80
CA CYS A 233 -8.49 -11.75 -5.15
C CYS A 233 -10.01 -11.91 -5.18
N ASN A 234 -10.69 -11.13 -6.03
CA ASN A 234 -12.12 -11.26 -6.23
C ASN A 234 -12.41 -12.59 -6.92
N SER A 235 -13.41 -13.32 -6.41
CA SER A 235 -13.73 -14.69 -6.86
C SER A 235 -14.12 -14.78 -8.34
N GLU A 236 -14.46 -13.65 -8.97
CA GLU A 236 -14.87 -13.58 -10.38
C GLU A 236 -13.68 -13.64 -11.37
N GLU A 237 -12.45 -13.30 -10.95
CA GLU A 237 -11.26 -13.40 -11.82
C GLU A 237 -10.64 -14.80 -11.85
N GLN A 238 -10.98 -15.67 -10.90
CA GLN A 238 -10.50 -17.06 -10.89
C GLN A 238 -11.04 -17.91 -12.05
N THR A 239 -12.08 -17.46 -12.77
CA THR A 239 -12.64 -18.21 -13.90
C THR A 239 -11.97 -17.89 -15.25
N CYS A 240 -11.13 -16.84 -15.33
CA CYS A 240 -10.50 -16.42 -16.58
C CYS A 240 -9.01 -16.81 -16.69
N ALA A 241 -8.45 -17.43 -15.65
CA ALA A 241 -7.04 -17.84 -15.58
C ALA A 241 -6.82 -19.37 -15.57
N LEU A 242 -7.80 -20.15 -16.03
CA LEU A 242 -7.65 -21.59 -16.31
C LEU A 242 -7.79 -21.87 -17.81
#